data_AF-A0A218XK87-F1
#
_entry.id   AF-A0A218XK87-F1
#
_cell.length_a   1.000
_cell.length_b   1.000
_cell.length_c   1.000
_cell.angle_alpha   90.00
_cell.angle_beta   90.00
_cell.angle_gamma   90.00
#
_symmetry.space_group_name_H-M   'P 1'
#
loop_
_entity.id
_entity.type
_entity.pdbx_description
1 polymer ?
#
loop_
_entity_poly.entity_id
_entity_poly.type
_entity_poly.pdbx_seq_one_letter_code
_entity_poly.pdbx_strand_id
1 'polypeptide(L)'
;MDEDAPAPAPPPPDHPPAFVEKEDQSTPPLPPAAEPAVPVSDPPPMTEEDSAPPAPAEKEELPPPTVTLAAVTVMVTESELLQKEPPAQEDVVAVDAGKSKPVDEAEQEQKQKQKLTQSLESFKEESNRVSDLSEPEKKALLELQHLVQEALDSGAFSAPPEEQKSSAESSAAEVSIWGIPLLKDNRSDVILLKFLRARDFKVKDAFTMLKNTIHWRRMFQIDSLLNEDLGDDLEKVVFMHGHDREGHPVCYNVYGEFQNKELYEKTFGDEEKRTRFLRWRVQFLEGSIRKLDFSPGGVNTIFQVSDLKNSPGPGKRELRQATKQALQMLQDNYPEFVAKQVFINVPWWYLAFYVMINPFLTQRTKSKFVFASPAKSAETLFKYISPEQVPVQYGGLSVDYCDCDPEFTISDPATEMTVKPGTKQIVEIIIYEKCVIVWELRVVGWEVSYGAEFVPNTEGGYTIIIQKAKKIAPNDEPVLHGSFTVSELGKILLIVDNPTSKKKKLLYRFKVKPLCD
;
A
#
# COMPACT_ATOMS: atom_id res chain seq x y z
N MET A 1 66.16 -8.28 -30.63
CA MET A 1 67.44 -8.50 -29.95
C MET A 1 67.65 -7.28 -29.08
N ASP A 2 67.42 -7.24 -27.78
CA ASP A 2 66.93 -8.10 -26.70
C ASP A 2 66.69 -7.05 -25.57
N GLU A 3 65.89 -7.17 -24.52
CA GLU A 3 65.17 -8.24 -23.87
C GLU A 3 64.24 -7.54 -22.84
N ASP A 4 63.28 -8.29 -22.35
CA ASP A 4 62.33 -7.99 -21.26
C ASP A 4 62.86 -7.15 -20.09
N ALA A 5 62.06 -6.16 -19.67
CA ALA A 5 62.07 -5.63 -18.32
C ALA A 5 60.63 -5.71 -17.74
N PRO A 6 60.41 -6.40 -16.60
CA PRO A 6 59.07 -6.66 -16.10
C PRO A 6 58.47 -5.45 -15.37
N ALA A 7 57.15 -5.30 -15.48
CA ALA A 7 56.36 -4.28 -14.78
C ALA A 7 56.43 -4.43 -13.25
N PRO A 8 56.36 -3.32 -12.46
CA PRO A 8 56.46 -3.38 -11.02
C PRO A 8 55.21 -3.99 -10.38
N ALA A 9 55.42 -4.81 -9.34
CA ALA A 9 54.38 -5.49 -8.57
C ALA A 9 53.48 -4.50 -7.78
N PRO A 10 52.18 -4.80 -7.60
CA PRO A 10 51.28 -3.98 -6.81
C PRO A 10 51.60 -4.04 -5.31
N PRO A 11 51.27 -2.99 -4.52
CA PRO A 11 51.54 -2.96 -3.09
C PRO A 11 50.68 -3.99 -2.33
N PRO A 12 51.16 -4.48 -1.17
CA PRO A 12 50.42 -5.44 -0.34
C PRO A 12 49.18 -4.79 0.31
N PRO A 13 48.15 -5.59 0.66
CA PRO A 13 46.91 -5.08 1.25
C PRO A 13 47.12 -4.58 2.68
N ASP A 14 46.41 -3.51 3.03
CA ASP A 14 46.38 -2.92 4.36
C ASP A 14 45.90 -3.94 5.42
N HIS A 15 46.69 -4.09 6.47
CA HIS A 15 46.30 -4.84 7.67
C HIS A 15 45.23 -4.07 8.47
N PRO A 16 44.20 -4.75 9.01
CA PRO A 16 43.25 -4.12 9.91
C PRO A 16 43.92 -3.77 11.26
N PRO A 17 43.59 -2.64 11.89
CA PRO A 17 44.17 -2.31 13.19
C PRO A 17 43.64 -3.24 14.28
N ALA A 18 44.57 -3.67 15.12
CA ALA A 18 44.40 -4.59 16.23
C ALA A 18 43.44 -4.07 17.30
N PHE A 19 42.64 -5.00 17.84
CA PHE A 19 41.93 -4.88 19.11
C PHE A 19 42.92 -4.54 20.24
N VAL A 20 42.63 -3.47 20.97
CA VAL A 20 43.25 -3.19 22.28
C VAL A 20 42.15 -3.27 23.33
N GLU A 21 42.20 -4.33 24.12
CA GLU A 21 41.49 -4.44 25.39
C GLU A 21 42.00 -3.35 26.35
N LYS A 22 41.08 -2.61 26.96
CA LYS A 22 41.32 -1.90 28.21
C LYS A 22 40.18 -2.21 29.16
N GLU A 23 40.52 -3.00 30.19
CA GLU A 23 39.80 -3.07 31.45
C GLU A 23 39.74 -1.67 32.08
N ASP A 24 38.60 -1.30 32.65
CA ASP A 24 38.54 -0.25 33.66
C ASP A 24 37.51 -0.58 34.74
N GLN A 25 38.01 -0.83 35.95
CA GLN A 25 37.26 -0.92 37.19
C GLN A 25 37.37 0.43 37.91
N SER A 26 36.26 1.16 38.07
CA SER A 26 36.07 2.04 39.24
C SER A 26 34.65 2.62 39.31
N THR A 27 33.89 2.26 40.34
CA THR A 27 32.90 3.12 41.03
C THR A 27 33.63 4.21 41.86
N PRO A 28 33.03 5.27 42.47
CA PRO A 28 31.62 5.70 42.71
C PRO A 28 31.45 7.24 42.40
N PRO A 29 30.56 8.13 42.97
CA PRO A 29 29.50 8.00 44.00
C PRO A 29 28.14 8.76 43.76
N LEU A 30 27.16 8.47 44.63
CA LEU A 30 25.93 9.25 44.99
C LEU A 30 26.26 10.33 46.06
N PRO A 31 25.35 11.23 46.53
CA PRO A 31 24.08 11.83 46.06
C PRO A 31 24.14 13.40 46.22
N PRO A 32 23.04 14.22 46.36
CA PRO A 32 22.13 14.21 47.52
C PRO A 32 20.63 14.48 47.23
N ALA A 33 19.83 14.20 48.26
CA ALA A 33 18.39 14.37 48.39
C ALA A 33 17.96 15.85 48.55
N ALA A 34 16.68 16.12 48.26
CA ALA A 34 15.99 17.35 48.67
C ALA A 34 14.66 16.98 49.37
N GLU A 35 14.50 17.49 50.60
CA GLU A 35 13.26 17.53 51.39
C GLU A 35 12.43 18.81 51.06
N PRO A 36 11.38 19.19 51.82
CA PRO A 36 9.97 18.85 51.60
C PRO A 36 9.09 20.08 51.25
N ALA A 37 7.84 19.81 50.85
CA ALA A 37 6.81 20.81 50.52
C ALA A 37 5.98 21.27 51.74
N VAL A 38 5.61 22.56 51.79
CA VAL A 38 4.50 23.15 52.58
C VAL A 38 4.06 24.50 51.95
N PRO A 39 2.89 25.13 52.26
CA PRO A 39 1.57 24.89 51.63
C PRO A 39 0.82 26.17 51.12
N VAL A 40 -0.26 25.93 50.34
CA VAL A 40 -1.58 26.63 50.26
C VAL A 40 -1.68 28.15 50.03
N SER A 41 -2.45 28.55 49.01
CA SER A 41 -3.50 29.60 49.10
C SER A 41 -4.43 29.63 47.87
N ASP A 42 -5.73 29.33 48.06
CA ASP A 42 -6.83 29.75 47.17
C ASP A 42 -7.04 31.27 47.25
N PRO A 43 -7.57 31.95 46.21
CA PRO A 43 -8.96 32.45 46.25
C PRO A 43 -9.61 32.67 44.84
N PRO A 44 -10.77 33.34 44.68
CA PRO A 44 -12.13 33.10 45.21
C PRO A 44 -13.19 33.00 44.06
N PRO A 45 -14.50 32.76 44.34
CA PRO A 45 -15.54 32.62 43.33
C PRO A 45 -16.19 33.97 42.97
N MET A 46 -16.59 34.16 41.71
CA MET A 46 -17.47 35.26 41.28
C MET A 46 -18.66 34.76 40.46
N THR A 47 -19.81 34.86 41.13
CA THR A 47 -21.17 35.26 40.69
C THR A 47 -21.51 35.44 39.21
N GLU A 48 -22.70 34.92 38.89
CA GLU A 48 -23.53 35.10 37.71
C GLU A 48 -23.80 36.58 37.37
N GLU A 49 -23.79 36.90 36.07
CA GLU A 49 -24.58 37.99 35.51
C GLU A 49 -25.17 37.58 34.15
N ASP A 50 -26.45 37.87 34.03
CA ASP A 50 -27.42 37.50 33.02
C ASP A 50 -27.22 38.35 31.74
N SER A 51 -27.07 37.72 30.57
CA SER A 51 -27.32 38.40 29.28
C SER A 51 -27.57 37.40 28.15
N ALA A 52 -28.82 37.38 27.70
CA ALA A 52 -29.28 36.61 26.54
C ALA A 52 -28.60 37.08 25.23
N PRO A 53 -28.18 36.16 24.33
CA PRO A 53 -27.81 36.50 22.96
C PRO A 53 -29.02 36.42 22.01
N PRO A 54 -29.05 37.24 20.94
CA PRO A 54 -30.12 37.22 19.93
C PRO A 54 -29.96 36.02 18.96
N ALA A 55 -31.08 35.66 18.33
CA ALA A 55 -31.22 34.52 17.42
C ALA A 55 -30.18 34.53 16.27
N PRO A 56 -29.62 33.37 15.87
CA PRO A 56 -28.75 33.28 14.72
C PRO A 56 -29.56 33.26 13.41
N ALA A 57 -29.11 34.10 12.47
CA ALA A 57 -29.51 34.08 11.07
C ALA A 57 -29.16 32.72 10.42
N GLU A 58 -30.07 32.21 9.59
CA GLU A 58 -29.88 31.05 8.74
C GLU A 58 -28.64 31.23 7.86
N LYS A 59 -27.62 30.39 8.08
CA LYS A 59 -26.59 30.10 7.08
C LYS A 59 -27.09 28.92 6.27
N GLU A 60 -27.30 29.13 4.97
CA GLU A 60 -27.44 28.05 4.00
C GLU A 60 -26.19 27.17 4.07
N GLU A 61 -26.35 25.98 4.63
CA GLU A 61 -25.32 24.94 4.67
C GLU A 61 -25.35 24.22 3.31
N LEU A 62 -24.36 24.53 2.45
CA LEU A 62 -24.06 23.73 1.26
C LEU A 62 -23.68 22.30 1.68
N PRO A 63 -24.18 21.25 0.98
CA PRO A 63 -23.91 19.88 1.35
C PRO A 63 -22.43 19.53 1.17
N PRO A 64 -21.85 18.66 2.01
CA PRO A 64 -20.43 18.31 1.93
C PRO A 64 -20.09 17.57 0.63
N PRO A 65 -18.90 17.81 0.04
CA PRO A 65 -18.50 17.19 -1.20
C PRO A 65 -18.28 15.69 -1.02
N THR A 66 -18.77 14.94 -1.98
CA THR A 66 -18.63 13.48 -2.09
C THR A 66 -17.26 13.15 -2.69
N VAL A 67 -16.31 12.54 -1.95
CA VAL A 67 -14.94 12.30 -2.48
C VAL A 67 -14.33 10.94 -2.08
N THR A 68 -13.76 10.28 -3.10
CA THR A 68 -13.00 9.03 -3.10
C THR A 68 -11.51 9.24 -2.77
N LEU A 69 -10.99 8.60 -1.71
CA LEU A 69 -9.71 7.88 -1.76
C LEU A 69 -9.59 6.93 -0.57
N ALA A 70 -9.15 5.71 -0.86
CA ALA A 70 -9.74 4.50 -0.33
C ALA A 70 -8.79 3.80 0.70
N ALA A 71 -7.48 3.94 0.60
CA ALA A 71 -6.53 3.24 1.50
C ALA A 71 -6.57 3.70 2.96
N VAL A 72 -6.85 4.99 3.16
CA VAL A 72 -6.71 5.68 4.45
C VAL A 72 -8.07 6.04 5.07
N THR A 73 -9.15 5.97 4.27
CA THR A 73 -10.54 6.23 4.71
C THR A 73 -10.96 5.34 5.87
N VAL A 74 -10.40 4.14 5.94
CA VAL A 74 -10.83 3.11 6.87
C VAL A 74 -10.10 3.19 8.23
N MET A 75 -9.49 4.31 8.59
CA MET A 75 -9.14 4.57 10.00
C MET A 75 -9.91 5.77 10.59
N VAL A 76 -10.58 6.56 9.75
CA VAL A 76 -11.03 7.92 10.11
C VAL A 76 -12.45 7.93 10.68
N THR A 77 -13.34 7.12 10.14
CA THR A 77 -14.78 7.16 10.49
C THR A 77 -15.13 6.49 11.83
N GLU A 78 -14.13 6.05 12.61
CA GLU A 78 -14.32 5.55 14.00
C GLU A 78 -14.51 6.75 14.93
N SER A 79 -13.93 7.88 14.53
CA SER A 79 -13.78 9.06 15.37
C SER A 79 -15.02 9.95 15.40
N GLU A 80 -15.90 9.89 14.39
CA GLU A 80 -17.13 10.70 14.35
C GLU A 80 -18.31 10.03 15.08
N LEU A 81 -18.34 8.70 15.14
CA LEU A 81 -19.45 7.95 15.75
C LEU A 81 -19.30 7.72 17.25
N LEU A 82 -18.07 7.70 17.79
CA LEU A 82 -17.82 7.54 19.23
C LEU A 82 -17.87 8.87 20.02
N GLN A 83 -18.13 10.01 19.36
CA GLN A 83 -18.34 11.31 20.02
C GLN A 83 -19.81 11.62 20.32
N LYS A 84 -20.76 10.78 19.88
CA LYS A 84 -22.18 10.90 20.26
C LYS A 84 -22.51 9.84 21.30
N GLU A 85 -22.47 10.20 22.58
CA GLU A 85 -23.10 9.39 23.63
C GLU A 85 -24.62 9.41 23.46
N PRO A 86 -25.33 8.27 23.58
CA PRO A 86 -26.79 8.27 23.68
C PRO A 86 -27.21 8.88 25.02
N PRO A 87 -28.37 9.57 25.10
CA PRO A 87 -28.85 10.08 26.37
C PRO A 87 -29.17 8.94 27.33
N ALA A 88 -28.75 9.10 28.58
CA ALA A 88 -29.11 8.23 29.69
C ALA A 88 -30.63 8.29 29.91
N GLN A 89 -31.29 7.12 29.90
CA GLN A 89 -32.56 6.93 30.58
C GLN A 89 -32.54 5.60 31.34
N GLU A 90 -32.57 5.74 32.66
CA GLU A 90 -33.06 4.75 33.59
C GLU A 90 -34.56 4.51 33.33
N ASP A 91 -34.98 3.26 33.23
CA ASP A 91 -36.11 2.79 34.03
C ASP A 91 -36.14 1.26 34.10
N VAL A 92 -36.30 0.80 35.33
CA VAL A 92 -36.29 -0.60 35.76
C VAL A 92 -37.72 -1.11 35.76
N VAL A 93 -38.05 -2.15 34.99
CA VAL A 93 -39.14 -3.07 35.35
C VAL A 93 -38.74 -4.51 34.99
N ALA A 94 -38.65 -5.33 36.03
CA ALA A 94 -38.43 -6.77 35.96
C ALA A 94 -39.69 -7.51 35.51
N VAL A 95 -39.55 -8.50 34.61
CA VAL A 95 -40.45 -9.67 34.55
C VAL A 95 -39.69 -10.94 34.16
N ASP A 96 -40.14 -12.01 34.77
CA ASP A 96 -39.60 -13.35 34.99
C ASP A 96 -39.50 -14.28 33.75
N ALA A 97 -38.82 -15.40 33.98
CA ALA A 97 -38.25 -16.40 33.10
C ALA A 97 -39.15 -17.08 32.03
N GLY A 98 -38.52 -17.39 30.88
CA GLY A 98 -39.04 -18.34 29.89
C GLY A 98 -38.00 -18.71 28.80
N LYS A 99 -37.68 -20.00 28.69
CA LYS A 99 -36.72 -20.65 27.77
C LYS A 99 -36.81 -20.17 26.29
N SER A 100 -35.66 -19.94 25.61
CA SER A 100 -35.16 -20.71 24.44
C SER A 100 -34.08 -20.01 23.58
N LYS A 101 -33.01 -20.78 23.26
CA LYS A 101 -32.06 -20.75 22.11
C LYS A 101 -31.41 -19.44 21.60
N PRO A 102 -30.06 -19.35 21.60
CA PRO A 102 -29.28 -18.49 20.70
C PRO A 102 -28.74 -19.32 19.51
N VAL A 103 -29.42 -19.33 18.37
CA VAL A 103 -28.90 -19.96 17.13
C VAL A 103 -29.07 -19.06 15.91
N ASP A 104 -30.00 -18.10 15.92
CA ASP A 104 -30.31 -17.28 14.73
C ASP A 104 -29.37 -16.09 14.50
N GLU A 105 -28.72 -15.54 15.53
CA GLU A 105 -27.80 -14.39 15.36
C GLU A 105 -26.48 -14.77 14.68
N ALA A 106 -25.93 -15.95 14.98
CA ALA A 106 -24.68 -16.43 14.39
C ALA A 106 -24.83 -16.83 12.91
N GLU A 107 -26.00 -17.35 12.52
CA GLU A 107 -26.32 -17.66 11.13
C GLU A 107 -26.59 -16.41 10.29
N GLN A 108 -27.18 -15.37 10.89
CA GLN A 108 -27.35 -14.08 10.22
C GLN A 108 -26.01 -13.36 10.02
N GLU A 109 -25.12 -13.38 11.02
CA GLU A 109 -23.74 -12.85 10.89
C GLU A 109 -22.93 -13.59 9.80
N GLN A 110 -23.06 -14.91 9.70
CA GLN A 110 -22.40 -15.71 8.67
C GLN A 110 -22.99 -15.48 7.27
N LYS A 111 -24.31 -15.37 7.15
CA LYS A 111 -24.96 -15.00 5.87
C LYS A 111 -24.56 -13.60 5.42
N GLN A 112 -24.40 -12.66 6.35
CA GLN A 112 -23.98 -11.29 6.04
C GLN A 112 -22.48 -11.21 5.69
N LYS A 113 -21.61 -12.00 6.37
CA LYS A 113 -20.22 -12.24 5.96
C LYS A 113 -20.12 -12.83 4.56
N GLN A 114 -20.93 -13.85 4.24
CA GLN A 114 -20.95 -14.48 2.91
C GLN A 114 -21.46 -13.52 1.84
N LYS A 115 -22.52 -12.75 2.11
CA LYS A 115 -23.04 -11.72 1.17
C LYS A 115 -22.04 -10.59 0.92
N LEU A 116 -21.28 -10.17 1.94
CA LEU A 116 -20.22 -9.17 1.81
C LEU A 116 -19.04 -9.67 0.96
N THR A 117 -18.74 -10.98 1.00
CA THR A 117 -17.72 -11.60 0.12
C THR A 117 -18.20 -11.91 -1.30
N GLN A 118 -19.51 -11.89 -1.59
CA GLN A 118 -20.06 -12.44 -2.83
C GLN A 118 -20.82 -11.42 -3.71
N SER A 119 -21.01 -10.19 -3.25
CA SER A 119 -21.63 -9.10 -4.01
C SER A 119 -20.67 -7.93 -4.21
N LEU A 120 -19.64 -8.14 -5.03
CA LEU A 120 -18.92 -7.07 -5.70
C LEU A 120 -19.01 -7.38 -7.19
N GLU A 121 -19.94 -6.73 -7.88
CA GLU A 121 -19.80 -6.54 -9.33
C GLU A 121 -18.35 -6.12 -9.58
N SER A 122 -17.65 -6.80 -10.49
CA SER A 122 -16.24 -6.51 -10.72
C SER A 122 -16.12 -5.05 -11.16
N PHE A 123 -15.67 -4.18 -10.26
CA PHE A 123 -15.34 -2.81 -10.62
C PHE A 123 -14.29 -2.86 -11.72
N LYS A 124 -14.69 -2.44 -12.92
CA LYS A 124 -13.83 -2.21 -14.06
C LYS A 124 -13.49 -0.72 -14.07
N GLU A 125 -12.21 -0.40 -14.12
CA GLU A 125 -11.77 0.98 -14.28
C GLU A 125 -12.35 1.57 -15.58
N GLU A 126 -12.80 2.83 -15.51
CA GLU A 126 -13.36 3.54 -16.66
C GLU A 126 -12.25 3.94 -17.63
N SER A 127 -12.47 3.69 -18.92
CA SER A 127 -11.50 4.06 -19.97
C SER A 127 -11.17 5.54 -19.93
N ASN A 128 -9.88 5.89 -19.99
CA ASN A 128 -9.40 7.26 -20.06
C ASN A 128 -9.30 7.79 -21.51
N ARG A 129 -9.77 7.02 -22.50
CA ARG A 129 -9.81 7.44 -23.91
C ARG A 129 -11.07 8.24 -24.18
N VAL A 130 -10.92 9.42 -24.76
CA VAL A 130 -12.05 10.29 -25.15
C VAL A 130 -13.01 9.58 -26.13
N SER A 131 -12.49 8.66 -26.97
CA SER A 131 -13.29 7.86 -27.91
C SER A 131 -14.32 6.97 -27.22
N ASP A 132 -14.05 6.57 -25.97
CA ASP A 132 -14.83 5.57 -25.25
C ASP A 132 -15.89 6.21 -24.34
N LEU A 133 -15.87 7.54 -24.23
CA LEU A 133 -16.83 8.32 -23.45
C LEU A 133 -18.21 8.35 -24.13
N SER A 134 -19.26 8.42 -23.32
CA SER A 134 -20.60 8.74 -23.79
C SER A 134 -20.70 10.21 -24.24
N GLU A 135 -21.68 10.54 -25.07
CA GLU A 135 -21.88 11.91 -25.55
C GLU A 135 -22.05 12.96 -24.43
N PRO A 136 -22.80 12.69 -23.33
CA PRO A 136 -22.85 13.60 -22.19
C PRO A 136 -21.48 13.85 -21.53
N GLU A 137 -20.65 12.80 -21.40
CA GLU A 137 -19.32 12.90 -20.80
C GLU A 137 -18.35 13.68 -21.70
N LYS A 138 -18.41 13.46 -23.02
CA LYS A 138 -17.64 14.27 -24.00
C LYS A 138 -18.02 15.75 -23.91
N LYS A 139 -19.32 16.05 -23.82
CA LYS A 139 -19.81 17.42 -23.65
C LYS A 139 -19.28 18.05 -22.36
N ALA A 140 -19.32 17.31 -21.25
CA ALA A 140 -18.79 17.78 -19.97
C ALA A 140 -17.28 18.02 -20.01
N LEU A 141 -16.52 17.17 -20.71
CA LEU A 141 -15.08 17.37 -20.93
C LEU A 141 -14.81 18.66 -21.74
N LEU A 142 -15.52 18.86 -22.85
CA LEU A 142 -15.39 20.08 -23.66
C LEU A 142 -15.74 21.36 -22.86
N GLU A 143 -16.80 21.30 -22.06
CA GLU A 143 -17.20 22.43 -21.20
C GLU A 143 -16.14 22.72 -20.13
N LEU A 144 -15.57 21.68 -19.51
CA LEU A 144 -14.46 21.86 -18.56
C LEU A 144 -13.20 22.41 -19.24
N GLN A 145 -12.84 21.92 -20.43
CA GLN A 145 -11.72 22.47 -21.20
C GLN A 145 -11.91 23.96 -21.49
N HIS A 146 -13.12 24.39 -21.86
CA HIS A 146 -13.42 25.81 -22.07
C HIS A 146 -13.22 26.65 -20.79
N LEU A 147 -13.72 26.18 -19.64
CA LEU A 147 -13.52 26.88 -18.37
C LEU A 147 -12.04 26.95 -17.97
N VAL A 148 -11.28 25.89 -18.24
CA VAL A 148 -9.83 25.89 -17.99
C VAL A 148 -9.12 26.87 -18.93
N GLN A 149 -9.50 26.93 -20.20
CA GLN A 149 -8.92 27.88 -21.16
C GLN A 149 -9.18 29.32 -20.72
N GLU A 150 -10.43 29.65 -20.36
CA GLU A 150 -10.81 30.98 -19.86
C GLU A 150 -10.00 31.35 -18.60
N ALA A 151 -9.77 30.39 -17.70
CA ALA A 151 -8.99 30.60 -16.49
C ALA A 151 -7.48 30.75 -16.74
N LEU A 152 -6.95 30.13 -17.79
CA LEU A 152 -5.57 30.35 -18.24
C LEU A 152 -5.43 31.76 -18.86
N ASP A 153 -6.37 32.13 -19.73
CA ASP A 153 -6.35 33.42 -20.45
C ASP A 153 -6.52 34.62 -19.50
N SER A 154 -7.39 34.47 -18.50
CA SER A 154 -7.61 35.50 -17.47
C SER A 154 -6.54 35.49 -16.37
N GLY A 155 -5.62 34.53 -16.36
CA GLY A 155 -4.67 34.35 -15.27
C GLY A 155 -5.35 33.99 -13.95
N ALA A 156 -6.58 33.48 -13.95
CA ALA A 156 -7.33 33.10 -12.74
C ALA A 156 -6.70 31.92 -11.99
N PHE A 157 -5.79 31.20 -12.65
CA PHE A 157 -4.93 30.26 -11.94
C PHE A 157 -3.81 30.96 -11.20
N SER A 158 -3.31 32.14 -11.59
CA SER A 158 -2.22 32.88 -10.92
C SER A 158 -2.63 33.40 -9.52
N ALA A 159 -1.64 33.66 -8.65
CA ALA A 159 -1.89 34.05 -7.26
C ALA A 159 -2.68 35.38 -7.11
N PRO A 160 -3.36 35.61 -5.97
CA PRO A 160 -3.94 36.91 -5.64
C PRO A 160 -2.88 38.03 -5.62
N PRO A 161 -3.28 39.30 -5.79
CA PRO A 161 -2.36 40.44 -5.98
C PRO A 161 -1.35 40.71 -4.84
N GLU A 162 -1.52 40.12 -3.65
CA GLU A 162 -0.70 40.46 -2.49
C GLU A 162 0.73 39.88 -2.51
N GLU A 163 1.02 38.87 -3.35
CA GLU A 163 2.35 38.22 -3.42
C GLU A 163 3.25 38.71 -4.57
N GLN A 164 2.78 39.63 -5.43
CA GLN A 164 3.52 40.08 -6.62
C GLN A 164 4.61 41.14 -6.38
N LYS A 165 5.08 41.37 -5.15
CA LYS A 165 6.00 42.49 -4.87
C LYS A 165 7.49 42.25 -5.14
N SER A 166 7.95 41.11 -5.69
CA SER A 166 9.41 40.96 -5.92
C SER A 166 9.95 40.07 -7.04
N SER A 167 9.17 39.59 -8.02
CA SER A 167 9.78 38.95 -9.20
C SER A 167 9.18 39.44 -10.51
N ALA A 168 9.86 40.43 -11.10
CA ALA A 168 9.66 40.84 -12.47
C ALA A 168 10.37 39.87 -13.42
N GLU A 169 9.68 38.77 -13.77
CA GLU A 169 9.98 37.93 -14.94
C GLU A 169 8.69 37.15 -15.30
N SER A 170 7.69 37.86 -15.84
CA SER A 170 6.43 37.27 -16.29
C SER A 170 6.56 36.78 -17.75
N SER A 171 7.20 35.63 -17.95
CA SER A 171 6.67 34.71 -18.97
C SER A 171 5.46 34.05 -18.34
N ALA A 172 4.29 34.04 -19.01
CA ALA A 172 3.10 33.33 -18.52
C ALA A 172 3.49 31.87 -18.24
N ALA A 173 3.74 31.56 -16.96
CA ALA A 173 4.23 30.25 -16.56
C ALA A 173 3.17 29.23 -16.99
N GLU A 174 3.58 28.31 -17.86
CA GLU A 174 2.73 27.25 -18.34
C GLU A 174 2.20 26.44 -17.14
N VAL A 175 0.88 26.50 -16.91
CA VAL A 175 0.28 25.84 -15.75
C VAL A 175 0.26 24.33 -16.02
N SER A 176 1.01 23.59 -15.20
CA SER A 176 1.07 22.13 -15.26
C SER A 176 0.61 21.50 -13.94
N ILE A 177 0.11 20.27 -14.03
CA ILE A 177 -0.21 19.44 -12.88
C ILE A 177 0.37 18.04 -13.11
N TRP A 178 1.10 17.53 -12.12
CA TRP A 178 1.84 16.26 -12.22
C TRP A 178 2.77 16.14 -13.44
N GLY A 179 3.36 17.26 -13.89
CA GLY A 179 4.27 17.30 -15.04
C GLY A 179 3.56 17.33 -16.41
N ILE A 180 2.22 17.45 -16.42
CA ILE A 180 1.43 17.58 -17.65
C ILE A 180 0.93 19.01 -17.78
N PRO A 181 1.27 19.72 -18.87
CA PRO A 181 0.77 21.06 -19.12
C PRO A 181 -0.71 21.03 -19.54
N LEU A 182 -1.54 21.87 -18.93
CA LEU A 182 -2.98 21.90 -19.18
C LEU A 182 -3.28 22.38 -20.61
N LEU A 183 -4.18 21.66 -21.29
CA LEU A 183 -4.70 21.93 -22.64
C LEU A 183 -3.66 21.96 -23.79
N LYS A 184 -2.42 21.51 -23.56
CA LYS A 184 -1.40 21.48 -24.62
C LYS A 184 -1.41 20.20 -25.45
N ASP A 185 -1.73 19.08 -24.82
CA ASP A 185 -1.81 17.78 -25.47
C ASP A 185 -2.91 16.91 -24.85
N ASN A 186 -3.13 15.75 -25.47
CA ASN A 186 -4.20 14.82 -25.10
C ASN A 186 -4.04 14.18 -23.71
N ARG A 187 -2.88 14.29 -23.06
CA ARG A 187 -2.69 13.84 -21.67
C ARG A 187 -3.43 14.74 -20.69
N SER A 188 -3.66 16.00 -21.05
CA SER A 188 -4.49 16.91 -20.27
C SER A 188 -5.91 16.37 -20.12
N ASP A 189 -6.47 15.71 -21.14
CA ASP A 189 -7.83 15.16 -21.09
C ASP A 189 -7.94 14.06 -20.05
N VAL A 190 -6.92 13.20 -19.94
CA VAL A 190 -6.84 12.15 -18.93
C VAL A 190 -6.89 12.74 -17.52
N ILE A 191 -6.21 13.87 -17.29
CA ILE A 191 -6.26 14.58 -16.01
C ILE A 191 -7.64 15.19 -15.75
N LEU A 192 -8.20 15.91 -16.72
CA LEU A 192 -9.50 16.56 -16.57
C LEU A 192 -10.62 15.53 -16.29
N LEU A 193 -10.54 14.35 -16.91
CA LEU A 193 -11.46 13.25 -16.64
C LEU A 193 -11.40 12.75 -15.19
N LYS A 194 -10.24 12.78 -14.52
CA LYS A 194 -10.14 12.44 -13.09
C LYS A 194 -10.96 13.41 -12.22
N PHE A 195 -10.87 14.71 -12.49
CA PHE A 195 -11.65 15.73 -11.78
C PHE A 195 -13.15 15.61 -12.06
N LEU A 196 -13.53 15.36 -13.32
CA LEU A 196 -14.93 15.13 -13.70
C LEU A 196 -15.51 13.91 -12.98
N ARG A 197 -14.82 12.77 -13.02
CA ARG A 197 -15.26 11.54 -12.34
C ARG A 197 -15.38 11.71 -10.83
N ALA A 198 -14.44 12.43 -10.21
CA ALA A 198 -14.48 12.71 -8.78
C ALA A 198 -15.67 13.62 -8.37
N ARG A 199 -16.34 14.26 -9.34
CA ARG A 199 -17.50 15.13 -9.12
C ARG A 199 -18.71 14.68 -9.94
N ASP A 200 -18.78 13.40 -10.31
CA ASP A 200 -19.88 12.80 -11.07
C ASP A 200 -20.26 13.62 -12.32
N PHE A 201 -19.24 14.10 -13.05
CA PHE A 201 -19.32 14.94 -14.24
C PHE A 201 -20.03 16.30 -14.03
N LYS A 202 -20.16 16.78 -12.79
CA LYS A 202 -20.59 18.16 -12.50
C LYS A 202 -19.46 19.13 -12.82
N VAL A 203 -19.52 19.71 -14.01
CA VAL A 203 -18.44 20.52 -14.61
C VAL A 203 -17.95 21.65 -13.70
N LYS A 204 -18.86 22.42 -13.09
CA LYS A 204 -18.49 23.55 -12.22
C LYS A 204 -17.79 23.10 -10.93
N ASP A 205 -18.23 21.99 -10.35
CA ASP A 205 -17.63 21.42 -9.15
C ASP A 205 -16.24 20.85 -9.45
N ALA A 206 -16.09 20.17 -10.60
CA ALA A 206 -14.81 19.66 -11.09
C ALA A 206 -13.81 20.78 -11.36
N PHE A 207 -14.26 21.86 -12.01
CA PHE A 207 -13.45 23.05 -12.26
C PHE A 207 -13.00 23.73 -10.95
N THR A 208 -13.92 23.87 -9.99
CA THR A 208 -13.61 24.43 -8.66
C THR A 208 -12.57 23.56 -7.93
N MET A 209 -12.73 22.24 -7.96
CA MET A 209 -11.76 21.31 -7.40
C MET A 209 -10.38 21.48 -8.06
N LEU A 210 -10.31 21.49 -9.40
CA LEU A 210 -9.06 21.68 -10.14
C LEU A 210 -8.37 23.00 -9.76
N LYS A 211 -9.11 24.10 -9.69
CA LYS A 211 -8.57 25.40 -9.29
C LYS A 211 -8.00 25.36 -7.87
N ASN A 212 -8.73 24.78 -6.93
CA ASN A 212 -8.28 24.62 -5.55
C ASN A 212 -7.03 23.75 -5.47
N THR A 213 -6.97 22.65 -6.23
CA THR A 213 -5.78 21.79 -6.31
C THR A 213 -4.58 22.56 -6.83
N ILE A 214 -4.71 23.30 -7.94
CA ILE A 214 -3.60 24.10 -8.50
C ILE A 214 -3.10 25.13 -7.48
N HIS A 215 -4.01 25.81 -6.78
CA HIS A 215 -3.64 26.76 -5.74
C HIS A 215 -2.92 26.07 -4.58
N TRP A 216 -3.48 24.97 -4.06
CA TRP A 216 -2.89 24.18 -2.99
C TRP A 216 -1.48 23.69 -3.35
N ARG A 217 -1.26 23.20 -4.57
CA ARG A 217 0.05 22.73 -5.04
C ARG A 217 1.13 23.80 -4.95
N ARG A 218 0.78 25.07 -5.21
CA ARG A 218 1.71 26.18 -5.06
C ARG A 218 1.95 26.52 -3.59
N MET A 219 0.89 26.62 -2.80
CA MET A 219 1.00 26.90 -1.36
C MET A 219 1.82 25.82 -0.63
N PHE A 220 1.68 24.55 -1.05
CA PHE A 220 2.43 23.43 -0.50
C PHE A 220 3.84 23.30 -1.07
N GLN A 221 4.16 24.09 -2.11
CA GLN A 221 5.43 24.13 -2.82
C GLN A 221 5.83 22.76 -3.39
N ILE A 222 4.92 22.12 -4.11
CA ILE A 222 5.12 20.74 -4.61
C ILE A 222 6.38 20.60 -5.49
N ASP A 223 6.70 21.62 -6.29
CA ASP A 223 7.84 21.54 -7.21
C ASP A 223 9.18 21.61 -6.48
N SER A 224 9.29 22.38 -5.39
CA SER A 224 10.48 22.35 -4.53
C SER A 224 10.51 21.09 -3.67
N LEU A 225 9.35 20.67 -3.16
CA LEU A 225 9.19 19.50 -2.31
C LEU A 225 9.79 18.24 -2.95
N LEU A 226 9.67 18.05 -4.27
CA LEU A 226 10.25 16.90 -4.96
C LEU A 226 11.76 16.73 -4.78
N ASN A 227 12.48 17.82 -4.50
CA ASN A 227 13.94 17.82 -4.35
C ASN A 227 14.38 17.97 -2.89
N GLU A 228 13.45 18.07 -1.94
CA GLU A 228 13.75 18.17 -0.51
C GLU A 228 14.25 16.82 0.03
N ASP A 229 15.31 16.85 0.85
CA ASP A 229 15.72 15.67 1.62
C ASP A 229 14.88 15.57 2.89
N LEU A 230 13.98 14.59 2.93
CA LEU A 230 13.10 14.33 4.05
C LEU A 230 13.50 13.10 4.87
N GLY A 231 14.57 12.38 4.47
CA GLY A 231 15.04 11.13 5.06
C GLY A 231 14.45 9.86 4.42
N ASP A 232 15.07 8.73 4.74
CA ASP A 232 14.82 7.38 4.18
C ASP A 232 14.18 6.40 5.19
N ASP A 233 13.90 6.85 6.42
CA ASP A 233 13.40 5.99 7.50
C ASP A 233 12.03 5.33 7.21
N LEU A 234 11.30 5.80 6.20
CA LEU A 234 9.93 5.42 5.87
C LEU A 234 9.82 4.49 4.65
N GLU A 235 10.94 4.06 4.06
CA GLU A 235 10.95 3.12 2.92
C GLU A 235 10.28 1.77 3.24
N LYS A 236 10.37 1.31 4.49
CA LYS A 236 9.67 0.11 4.95
C LYS A 236 8.18 0.33 5.18
N VAL A 237 7.77 1.59 5.42
CA VAL A 237 6.38 1.97 5.67
C VAL A 237 5.62 2.09 4.35
N VAL A 238 6.22 2.69 3.33
CA VAL A 238 5.62 2.81 2.00
C VAL A 238 6.66 2.61 0.91
N PHE A 239 6.38 1.71 -0.02
CA PHE A 239 7.23 1.46 -1.18
C PHE A 239 6.41 1.02 -2.40
N MET A 240 7.00 1.19 -3.59
CA MET A 240 6.46 0.70 -4.85
C MET A 240 7.15 -0.62 -5.20
N HIS A 241 6.40 -1.68 -5.52
CA HIS A 241 7.00 -2.97 -5.91
C HIS A 241 6.10 -3.76 -6.84
N GLY A 242 6.60 -4.10 -8.03
CA GLY A 242 5.87 -4.91 -9.00
C GLY A 242 4.64 -4.22 -9.61
N HIS A 243 3.93 -4.98 -10.45
CA HIS A 243 2.73 -4.53 -11.18
C HIS A 243 1.61 -5.55 -11.03
N ASP A 244 0.37 -5.05 -11.00
CA ASP A 244 -0.80 -5.91 -11.08
C ASP A 244 -0.97 -6.51 -12.49
N ARG A 245 -1.94 -7.41 -12.66
CA ARG A 245 -2.23 -8.07 -13.94
C ARG A 245 -2.75 -7.12 -15.03
N GLU A 246 -3.15 -5.90 -14.66
CA GLU A 246 -3.62 -4.86 -15.57
C GLU A 246 -2.51 -3.82 -15.87
N GLY A 247 -1.33 -3.97 -15.26
CA GLY A 247 -0.15 -3.13 -15.49
C GLY A 247 -0.02 -1.96 -14.51
N HIS A 248 -0.91 -1.82 -13.53
CA HIS A 248 -0.82 -0.78 -12.51
C HIS A 248 0.39 -1.03 -11.60
N PRO A 249 1.25 -0.02 -11.36
CA PRO A 249 2.30 -0.16 -10.37
C PRO A 249 1.68 -0.32 -8.98
N VAL A 250 2.24 -1.23 -8.17
CA VAL A 250 1.69 -1.57 -6.86
C VAL A 250 2.39 -0.78 -5.75
N CYS A 251 1.62 -0.04 -4.98
CA CYS A 251 2.08 0.69 -3.78
C CYS A 251 1.70 -0.10 -2.53
N TYR A 252 2.69 -0.46 -1.72
CA TYR A 252 2.51 -1.10 -0.43
C TYR A 252 2.52 -0.05 0.69
N ASN A 253 1.61 -0.19 1.67
CA ASN A 253 1.54 0.62 2.87
C ASN A 253 1.54 -0.31 4.09
N VAL A 254 2.59 -0.29 4.90
CA VAL A 254 2.84 -1.23 5.99
C VAL A 254 2.67 -0.54 7.33
N TYR A 255 1.43 -0.50 7.82
CA TYR A 255 1.11 0.24 9.05
C TYR A 255 1.72 -0.40 10.31
N GLY A 256 2.06 -1.69 10.25
CA GLY A 256 2.71 -2.41 11.35
C GLY A 256 4.08 -1.86 11.73
N GLU A 257 4.79 -1.18 10.82
CA GLU A 257 6.09 -0.57 11.09
C GLU A 257 6.01 0.49 12.21
N PHE A 258 4.85 1.14 12.36
CA PHE A 258 4.58 2.11 13.43
C PHE A 258 4.37 1.47 14.82
N GLN A 259 4.60 0.17 14.96
CA GLN A 259 4.84 -0.46 16.27
C GLN A 259 6.21 -0.13 16.83
N ASN A 260 7.20 0.14 15.97
CA ASN A 260 8.50 0.62 16.40
C ASN A 260 8.31 1.97 17.11
N LYS A 261 8.60 2.01 18.42
CA LYS A 261 8.39 3.19 19.27
C LYS A 261 9.24 4.37 18.83
N GLU A 262 10.48 4.12 18.43
CA GLU A 262 11.41 5.16 17.97
C GLU A 262 10.92 5.77 16.66
N LEU A 263 10.56 4.92 15.68
CA LEU A 263 9.99 5.40 14.42
C LEU A 263 8.68 6.16 14.65
N TYR A 264 7.79 5.63 15.50
CA TYR A 264 6.53 6.29 15.82
C TYR A 264 6.75 7.67 16.43
N GLU A 265 7.63 7.77 17.43
CA GLU A 265 7.93 9.04 18.11
C GLU A 265 8.61 10.04 17.17
N LYS A 266 9.54 9.56 16.33
CA LYS A 266 10.20 10.35 15.28
C LYS A 266 9.23 10.84 14.20
N THR A 267 8.13 10.13 13.96
CA THR A 267 7.16 10.47 12.91
C THR A 267 5.97 11.29 13.44
N PHE A 268 5.48 11.01 14.65
CA PHE A 268 4.21 11.55 15.14
C PHE A 268 4.29 12.28 16.49
N GLY A 269 5.45 12.29 17.14
CA GLY A 269 5.62 12.80 18.51
C GLY A 269 5.17 14.24 18.72
N ASP A 270 5.33 15.09 17.71
CA ASP A 270 4.94 16.50 17.73
C ASP A 270 4.38 16.96 16.37
N GLU A 271 3.91 18.20 16.31
CA GLU A 271 3.26 18.75 15.12
C GLU A 271 4.22 18.95 13.94
N GLU A 272 5.48 19.30 14.22
CA GLU A 272 6.50 19.47 13.20
C GLU A 272 6.83 18.13 12.52
N LYS A 273 7.02 17.06 13.30
CA LYS A 273 7.23 15.71 12.79
C LYS A 273 6.03 15.21 11.99
N ARG A 274 4.80 15.46 12.47
CA ARG A 274 3.58 15.12 11.71
C ARG A 274 3.53 15.85 10.37
N THR A 275 3.87 17.14 10.37
CA THR A 275 3.92 17.95 9.14
C THR A 275 5.01 17.44 8.19
N ARG A 276 6.19 17.10 8.70
CA ARG A 276 7.28 16.48 7.94
C ARG A 276 6.85 15.15 7.32
N PHE A 277 6.16 14.30 8.08
CA PHE A 277 5.59 13.05 7.57
C PHE A 277 4.58 13.28 6.44
N LEU A 278 3.69 14.27 6.59
CA LEU A 278 2.75 14.66 5.53
C LEU A 278 3.47 15.13 4.27
N ARG A 279 4.49 15.99 4.41
CA ARG A 279 5.32 16.43 3.28
C ARG A 279 6.01 15.25 2.60
N TRP A 280 6.61 14.34 3.37
CA TRP A 280 7.25 13.14 2.84
C TRP A 280 6.25 12.26 2.09
N ARG A 281 5.06 12.05 2.65
CA ARG A 281 4.01 11.23 2.02
C ARG A 281 3.55 11.84 0.69
N VAL A 282 3.37 13.15 0.66
CA VAL A 282 3.03 13.89 -0.55
C VAL A 282 4.16 13.79 -1.58
N GLN A 283 5.42 13.98 -1.15
CA GLN A 283 6.59 13.85 -2.02
C GLN A 283 6.66 12.46 -2.67
N PHE A 284 6.49 11.38 -1.87
CA PHE A 284 6.46 10.01 -2.37
C PHE A 284 5.35 9.79 -3.40
N LEU A 285 4.13 10.28 -3.11
CA LEU A 285 2.99 10.14 -4.01
C LEU A 285 3.21 10.93 -5.31
N GLU A 286 3.70 12.16 -5.21
CA GLU A 286 4.03 13.04 -6.34
C GLU A 286 5.12 12.46 -7.24
N GLY A 287 6.15 11.86 -6.64
CA GLY A 287 7.21 11.15 -7.37
C GLY A 287 6.68 9.88 -8.05
N SER A 288 5.74 9.18 -7.42
CA SER A 288 5.10 7.98 -7.98
C SER A 288 4.16 8.31 -9.14
N ILE A 289 3.32 9.35 -8.98
CA ILE A 289 2.35 9.78 -10.00
C ILE A 289 3.06 10.26 -11.28
N ARG A 290 4.17 10.98 -11.16
CA ARG A 290 4.94 11.46 -12.33
C ARG A 290 5.54 10.33 -13.18
N LYS A 291 5.62 9.10 -12.66
CA LYS A 291 6.08 7.91 -13.40
C LYS A 291 4.94 7.20 -14.15
N LEU A 292 3.70 7.62 -13.96
CA LEU A 292 2.53 7.03 -14.62
C LEU A 292 2.41 7.48 -16.07
N ASP A 293 1.71 6.69 -16.89
CA ASP A 293 1.45 6.98 -18.29
C ASP A 293 0.08 7.66 -18.46
N PHE A 294 0.11 8.98 -18.65
CA PHE A 294 -1.07 9.80 -18.92
C PHE A 294 -1.44 9.88 -20.40
N SER A 295 -0.77 9.12 -21.30
CA SER A 295 -1.24 9.01 -22.67
C SER A 295 -2.64 8.38 -22.73
N PRO A 296 -3.49 8.72 -23.72
CA PRO A 296 -4.80 8.08 -23.85
C PRO A 296 -4.67 6.55 -24.04
N GLY A 297 -5.25 5.80 -23.11
CA GLY A 297 -5.13 4.35 -23.00
C GLY A 297 -3.99 3.88 -22.09
N GLY A 298 -3.15 4.79 -21.60
CA GLY A 298 -2.05 4.51 -20.68
C GLY A 298 -2.53 4.24 -19.25
N VAL A 299 -1.63 3.65 -18.45
CA VAL A 299 -1.85 3.31 -17.04
C VAL A 299 -1.55 4.53 -16.16
N ASN A 300 -2.60 5.18 -15.65
CA ASN A 300 -2.51 6.40 -14.83
C ASN A 300 -3.13 6.30 -13.44
N THR A 301 -3.20 5.08 -12.91
CA THR A 301 -3.71 4.76 -11.58
C THR A 301 -2.75 3.78 -10.89
N ILE A 302 -2.83 3.74 -9.56
CA ILE A 302 -1.97 2.94 -8.70
C ILE A 302 -2.82 1.85 -8.05
N PHE A 303 -2.30 0.63 -8.02
CA PHE A 303 -2.86 -0.45 -7.23
C PHE A 303 -2.30 -0.37 -5.81
N GLN A 304 -3.17 -0.29 -4.82
CA GLN A 304 -2.75 -0.07 -3.43
C GLN A 304 -2.92 -1.36 -2.62
N VAL A 305 -1.88 -1.74 -1.90
CA VAL A 305 -1.91 -2.81 -0.89
C VAL A 305 -1.65 -2.18 0.48
N SER A 306 -2.57 -2.36 1.41
CA SER A 306 -2.44 -1.89 2.79
C SER A 306 -2.32 -3.08 3.72
N ASP A 307 -1.15 -3.25 4.33
CA ASP A 307 -0.92 -4.27 5.35
C ASP A 307 -1.35 -3.75 6.73
N LEU A 308 -2.40 -4.37 7.27
CA LEU A 308 -2.94 -4.07 8.59
C LEU A 308 -2.44 -5.03 9.67
N LYS A 309 -1.50 -5.92 9.34
CA LYS A 309 -0.82 -6.73 10.35
C LYS A 309 -0.22 -5.77 11.35
N ASN A 310 -0.48 -6.01 12.63
CA ASN A 310 0.13 -5.25 13.71
C ASN A 310 -0.17 -3.73 13.66
N SER A 311 -1.17 -3.30 12.89
CA SER A 311 -1.50 -1.88 12.80
C SER A 311 -1.84 -1.30 14.18
N PRO A 312 -1.43 -0.06 14.48
CA PRO A 312 -1.78 0.59 15.73
C PRO A 312 -3.30 0.64 15.91
N GLY A 313 -3.78 0.11 17.03
CA GLY A 313 -5.21 0.16 17.38
C GLY A 313 -5.71 1.57 17.70
N PRO A 314 -6.99 1.70 18.08
CA PRO A 314 -7.67 2.99 18.25
C PRO A 314 -7.09 3.89 19.36
N GLY A 315 -6.20 3.37 20.22
CA GLY A 315 -5.60 4.11 21.33
C GLY A 315 -4.62 5.21 20.95
N LYS A 316 -4.06 5.24 19.74
CA LYS A 316 -3.03 6.23 19.34
C LYS A 316 -3.66 7.48 18.72
N ARG A 317 -3.90 8.55 19.50
CA ARG A 317 -4.69 9.72 19.09
C ARG A 317 -3.96 10.63 18.09
N GLU A 318 -2.65 10.73 18.20
CA GLU A 318 -1.77 11.60 17.41
C GLU A 318 -1.66 11.07 15.97
N LEU A 319 -1.46 9.76 15.82
CA LEU A 319 -1.51 9.07 14.53
C LEU A 319 -2.87 9.29 13.86
N ARG A 320 -3.96 9.22 14.60
CA ARG A 320 -5.31 9.47 14.07
C ARG A 320 -5.47 10.89 13.54
N GLN A 321 -4.97 11.89 14.26
CA GLN A 321 -5.02 13.29 13.80
C GLN A 321 -4.19 13.52 12.54
N ALA A 322 -2.94 13.05 12.51
CA ALA A 322 -2.08 13.14 11.33
C ALA A 322 -2.72 12.44 10.12
N THR A 323 -3.30 11.26 10.35
CA THR A 323 -3.97 10.47 9.31
C THR A 323 -5.22 11.17 8.78
N LYS A 324 -6.03 11.82 9.66
CA LYS A 324 -7.21 12.60 9.24
C LYS A 324 -6.80 13.79 8.37
N GLN A 325 -5.76 14.53 8.76
CA GLN A 325 -5.24 15.66 7.97
C GLN A 325 -4.68 15.19 6.61
N ALA A 326 -3.91 14.10 6.60
CA ALA A 326 -3.43 13.47 5.37
C ALA A 326 -4.59 13.09 4.44
N LEU A 327 -5.64 12.50 5.01
CA LEU A 327 -6.79 12.03 4.24
C LEU A 327 -7.53 13.19 3.56
N GLN A 328 -7.84 14.25 4.31
CA GLN A 328 -8.54 15.41 3.76
C GLN A 328 -7.72 16.02 2.62
N MET A 329 -6.42 16.21 2.84
CA MET A 329 -5.50 16.71 1.83
C MET A 329 -5.47 15.84 0.58
N LEU A 330 -5.39 14.51 0.73
CA LEU A 330 -5.36 13.58 -0.41
C LEU A 330 -6.67 13.58 -1.18
N GLN A 331 -7.81 13.62 -0.48
CA GLN A 331 -9.14 13.68 -1.11
C GLN A 331 -9.32 14.95 -1.95
N ASP A 332 -8.92 16.09 -1.41
CA ASP A 332 -9.13 17.38 -2.07
C ASP A 332 -8.21 17.59 -3.28
N ASN A 333 -7.07 16.91 -3.32
CA ASN A 333 -5.99 17.23 -4.28
C ASN A 333 -5.57 16.08 -5.21
N TYR A 334 -5.96 14.83 -4.95
CA TYR A 334 -5.53 13.66 -5.73
C TYR A 334 -6.73 12.80 -6.20
N PRO A 335 -7.63 13.35 -7.02
CA PRO A 335 -8.81 12.61 -7.47
C PRO A 335 -8.44 11.42 -8.36
N GLU A 336 -9.12 10.29 -8.15
CA GLU A 336 -9.13 9.13 -9.06
C GLU A 336 -7.73 8.61 -9.47
N PHE A 337 -6.80 8.50 -8.50
CA PHE A 337 -5.49 7.84 -8.68
C PHE A 337 -5.44 6.39 -8.21
N VAL A 338 -6.49 5.88 -7.54
CA VAL A 338 -6.52 4.50 -7.04
C VAL A 338 -7.33 3.63 -8.00
N ALA A 339 -6.67 2.62 -8.59
CA ALA A 339 -7.30 1.60 -9.42
C ALA A 339 -8.09 0.61 -8.55
N LYS A 340 -7.40 0.07 -7.54
CA LYS A 340 -7.94 -0.89 -6.57
C LYS A 340 -7.18 -0.77 -5.26
N GLN A 341 -7.86 -1.09 -4.17
CA GLN A 341 -7.31 -1.06 -2.83
C GLN A 341 -7.54 -2.40 -2.14
N VAL A 342 -6.47 -3.13 -1.87
CA VAL A 342 -6.50 -4.41 -1.16
C VAL A 342 -5.93 -4.22 0.24
N PHE A 343 -6.74 -4.53 1.25
CA PHE A 343 -6.30 -4.61 2.64
C PHE A 343 -5.95 -6.06 2.96
N ILE A 344 -4.72 -6.28 3.39
CA ILE A 344 -4.22 -7.60 3.79
C ILE A 344 -3.98 -7.66 5.29
N ASN A 345 -3.92 -8.88 5.82
CA ASN A 345 -3.80 -9.17 7.24
C ASN A 345 -4.83 -8.41 8.10
N VAL A 346 -6.04 -8.24 7.56
CA VAL A 346 -7.09 -7.43 8.18
C VAL A 346 -7.47 -8.03 9.54
N PRO A 347 -7.29 -7.30 10.65
CA PRO A 347 -7.69 -7.77 11.96
C PRO A 347 -9.22 -7.72 12.11
N TRP A 348 -9.77 -8.55 12.98
CA TRP A 348 -11.22 -8.71 13.14
C TRP A 348 -11.93 -7.40 13.52
N TRP A 349 -11.30 -6.58 14.39
CA TRP A 349 -11.85 -5.29 14.83
C TRP A 349 -12.02 -4.31 13.67
N TYR A 350 -11.14 -4.37 12.67
CA TYR A 350 -11.18 -3.47 11.53
C TYR A 350 -12.37 -3.79 10.61
N LEU A 351 -12.82 -5.05 10.55
CA LEU A 351 -14.04 -5.39 9.83
C LEU A 351 -15.28 -4.78 10.51
N ALA A 352 -15.35 -4.83 11.84
CA ALA A 352 -16.42 -4.18 12.59
C ALA A 352 -16.42 -2.67 12.36
N PHE A 353 -15.22 -2.09 12.37
CA PHE A 353 -15.00 -0.71 12.02
C PHE A 353 -15.49 -0.39 10.58
N TYR A 354 -15.10 -1.16 9.57
CA TYR A 354 -15.54 -0.95 8.19
C TYR A 354 -17.06 -0.98 8.04
N VAL A 355 -17.76 -1.90 8.71
CA VAL A 355 -19.23 -2.00 8.67
C VAL A 355 -19.90 -0.71 9.17
N MET A 356 -19.36 -0.10 10.22
CA MET A 356 -19.85 1.15 10.79
C MET A 356 -19.78 2.30 9.78
N ILE A 357 -18.76 2.30 8.93
CA ILE A 357 -18.41 3.46 8.10
C ILE A 357 -18.84 3.33 6.65
N ASN A 358 -19.10 2.10 6.24
CA ASN A 358 -19.58 1.74 4.92
C ASN A 358 -20.77 2.62 4.46
N PRO A 359 -21.78 2.98 5.29
CA PRO A 359 -22.87 3.85 4.85
C PRO A 359 -22.44 5.22 4.31
N PHE A 360 -21.31 5.76 4.76
CA PHE A 360 -20.80 7.08 4.37
C PHE A 360 -19.90 7.05 3.13
N LEU A 361 -19.54 5.86 2.65
CA LEU A 361 -18.72 5.71 1.45
C LEU A 361 -19.60 5.72 0.19
N THR A 362 -19.05 6.26 -0.89
CA THR A 362 -19.69 6.17 -2.22
C THR A 362 -19.62 4.75 -2.76
N GLN A 363 -20.51 4.39 -3.69
CA GLN A 363 -20.42 3.11 -4.40
C GLN A 363 -19.09 2.95 -5.15
N ARG A 364 -18.61 4.04 -5.77
CA ARG A 364 -17.30 4.10 -6.45
C ARG A 364 -16.14 3.79 -5.50
N THR A 365 -16.19 4.26 -4.25
CA THR A 365 -15.16 3.94 -3.24
C THR A 365 -15.25 2.48 -2.81
N LYS A 366 -16.46 2.00 -2.48
CA LYS A 366 -16.68 0.63 -1.98
C LYS A 366 -16.24 -0.42 -2.98
N SER A 367 -16.51 -0.20 -4.27
CA SER A 367 -16.22 -1.14 -5.33
C SER A 367 -14.72 -1.33 -5.60
N LYS A 368 -13.89 -0.38 -5.16
CA LYS A 368 -12.42 -0.47 -5.19
C LYS A 368 -11.84 -1.25 -4.01
N PHE A 369 -12.64 -1.57 -2.99
CA PHE A 369 -12.16 -2.23 -1.76
C PHE A 369 -12.20 -3.75 -1.79
N VAL A 370 -11.10 -4.34 -1.35
CA VAL A 370 -10.99 -5.78 -1.10
C VAL A 370 -10.34 -5.99 0.25
N PHE A 371 -10.98 -6.76 1.12
CA PHE A 371 -10.46 -7.09 2.45
C PHE A 371 -10.06 -8.56 2.52
N ALA A 372 -8.87 -8.83 3.02
CA ALA A 372 -8.34 -10.18 3.20
C ALA A 372 -7.87 -10.40 4.64
N SER A 373 -8.36 -11.46 5.25
CA SER A 373 -7.83 -11.92 6.55
C SER A 373 -6.37 -12.38 6.41
N PRO A 374 -5.62 -12.51 7.51
CA PRO A 374 -4.24 -13.00 7.47
C PRO A 374 -4.10 -14.32 6.69
N ALA A 375 -4.99 -15.29 6.94
CA ALA A 375 -4.96 -16.59 6.27
C ALA A 375 -5.30 -16.54 4.77
N LYS A 376 -5.87 -15.44 4.27
CA LYS A 376 -6.33 -15.27 2.88
C LYS A 376 -5.54 -14.22 2.10
N SER A 377 -4.60 -13.54 2.73
CA SER A 377 -3.90 -12.39 2.15
C SER A 377 -3.20 -12.72 0.83
N ALA A 378 -2.32 -13.73 0.83
CA ALA A 378 -1.63 -14.16 -0.40
C ALA A 378 -2.60 -14.65 -1.49
N GLU A 379 -3.59 -15.49 -1.13
CA GLU A 379 -4.60 -15.99 -2.10
C GLU A 379 -5.42 -14.84 -2.71
N THR A 380 -5.70 -13.78 -1.95
CA THR A 380 -6.38 -12.59 -2.46
C THR A 380 -5.48 -11.75 -3.35
N LEU A 381 -4.21 -11.54 -2.99
CA LEU A 381 -3.27 -10.81 -3.83
C LEU A 381 -3.09 -11.48 -5.19
N PHE A 382 -2.98 -12.81 -5.24
CA PHE A 382 -2.79 -13.56 -6.50
C PHE A 382 -3.95 -13.47 -7.50
N LYS A 383 -5.13 -13.05 -7.03
CA LYS A 383 -6.26 -12.74 -7.93
C LYS A 383 -6.00 -11.52 -8.80
N TYR A 384 -5.16 -10.60 -8.33
CA TYR A 384 -4.93 -9.30 -8.96
C TYR A 384 -3.49 -9.10 -9.43
N ILE A 385 -2.52 -9.70 -8.74
CA ILE A 385 -1.08 -9.54 -8.98
C ILE A 385 -0.49 -10.92 -9.22
N SER A 386 0.34 -11.11 -10.26
CA SER A 386 0.99 -12.39 -10.49
C SER A 386 1.99 -12.72 -9.36
N PRO A 387 2.17 -13.99 -8.96
CA PRO A 387 2.99 -14.34 -7.79
C PRO A 387 4.44 -13.84 -7.85
N GLU A 388 5.05 -13.81 -9.03
CA GLU A 388 6.40 -13.29 -9.30
C GLU A 388 6.54 -11.77 -9.15
N GLN A 389 5.42 -11.04 -9.17
CA GLN A 389 5.36 -9.59 -8.93
C GLN A 389 5.09 -9.26 -7.44
N VAL A 390 4.62 -10.23 -6.65
CA VAL A 390 4.31 -10.02 -5.21
C VAL A 390 5.56 -10.26 -4.36
N PRO A 391 5.91 -9.34 -3.42
CA PRO A 391 7.02 -9.55 -2.49
C PRO A 391 6.92 -10.86 -1.71
N VAL A 392 8.08 -11.48 -1.44
CA VAL A 392 8.19 -12.71 -0.66
C VAL A 392 7.52 -12.59 0.72
N GLN A 393 7.59 -11.43 1.38
CA GLN A 393 6.93 -11.21 2.68
C GLN A 393 5.39 -11.33 2.63
N TYR A 394 4.78 -11.19 1.45
CA TYR A 394 3.33 -11.30 1.24
C TYR A 394 2.89 -12.60 0.55
N GLY A 395 3.79 -13.59 0.48
CA GLY A 395 3.48 -14.91 -0.04
C GLY A 395 3.91 -15.14 -1.49
N GLY A 396 4.39 -14.11 -2.21
CA GLY A 396 4.86 -14.22 -3.60
C GLY A 396 6.28 -14.76 -3.75
N LEU A 397 6.88 -14.52 -4.91
CA LEU A 397 8.23 -14.95 -5.30
C LEU A 397 9.18 -13.77 -5.57
N SER A 398 8.70 -12.54 -5.48
CA SER A 398 9.49 -11.37 -5.80
C SER A 398 10.44 -11.00 -4.66
N VAL A 399 11.74 -11.01 -4.93
CA VAL A 399 12.79 -10.56 -4.01
C VAL A 399 13.19 -9.11 -4.34
N ASP A 400 13.66 -8.37 -3.34
CA ASP A 400 14.22 -7.04 -3.59
C ASP A 400 15.47 -7.16 -4.47
N TYR A 401 15.60 -6.27 -5.45
CA TYR A 401 16.63 -6.25 -6.49
C TYR A 401 18.08 -6.06 -5.98
N CYS A 402 18.32 -6.18 -4.68
CA CYS A 402 19.62 -6.04 -4.03
C CYS A 402 20.56 -7.20 -4.36
N ASP A 403 20.02 -8.36 -4.73
CA ASP A 403 20.83 -9.49 -5.20
C ASP A 403 21.20 -9.28 -6.67
N CYS A 404 22.49 -9.08 -6.90
CA CYS A 404 23.06 -8.89 -8.21
C CYS A 404 22.90 -10.20 -9.01
N ASP A 405 21.87 -10.27 -9.85
CA ASP A 405 21.48 -11.39 -10.73
C ASP A 405 20.74 -12.55 -10.05
N PRO A 406 19.44 -12.38 -9.69
CA PRO A 406 18.64 -13.51 -9.26
C PRO A 406 18.37 -14.41 -10.48
N GLU A 407 18.58 -15.72 -10.30
CA GLU A 407 18.30 -16.76 -11.31
C GLU A 407 16.90 -16.60 -11.95
N PHE A 408 15.96 -16.03 -11.22
CA PHE A 408 14.65 -15.64 -11.69
C PHE A 408 14.32 -14.19 -11.34
N THR A 409 13.69 -13.51 -12.29
CA THR A 409 13.29 -12.10 -12.19
C THR A 409 11.77 -11.98 -12.18
N ILE A 410 11.23 -10.78 -11.98
CA ILE A 410 9.78 -10.55 -12.07
C ILE A 410 9.19 -10.80 -13.47
N SER A 411 10.06 -10.93 -14.49
CA SER A 411 9.68 -11.26 -15.87
C SER A 411 9.50 -12.76 -16.10
N ASP A 412 9.96 -13.60 -15.17
CA ASP A 412 9.85 -15.05 -15.26
C ASP A 412 8.52 -15.53 -14.63
N PRO A 413 7.55 -15.98 -15.45
CA PRO A 413 6.21 -16.28 -14.95
C PRO A 413 6.20 -17.48 -14.02
N ALA A 414 5.42 -17.39 -12.94
CA ALA A 414 5.23 -18.49 -12.01
C ALA A 414 3.95 -19.26 -12.27
N THR A 415 3.99 -20.57 -12.03
CA THR A 415 2.82 -21.44 -12.08
C THR A 415 2.21 -21.61 -10.69
N GLU A 416 0.89 -21.44 -10.62
CA GLU A 416 0.11 -21.64 -9.40
C GLU A 416 -0.59 -23.01 -9.39
N MET A 417 -0.45 -23.76 -8.30
CA MET A 417 -1.14 -25.03 -8.09
C MET A 417 -1.76 -25.12 -6.71
N THR A 418 -2.90 -25.80 -6.59
CA THR A 418 -3.51 -26.09 -5.29
C THR A 418 -3.09 -27.47 -4.82
N VAL A 419 -2.45 -27.55 -3.65
CA VAL A 419 -2.12 -28.81 -2.98
C VAL A 419 -3.28 -29.16 -2.05
N LYS A 420 -3.98 -30.26 -2.33
CA LYS A 420 -5.16 -30.68 -1.56
C LYS A 420 -4.75 -31.17 -0.16
N PRO A 421 -5.64 -31.09 0.84
CA PRO A 421 -5.40 -31.66 2.17
C PRO A 421 -5.08 -33.16 2.11
N GLY A 422 -4.09 -33.62 2.89
CA GLY A 422 -3.73 -35.03 3.01
C GLY A 422 -3.24 -35.69 1.72
N THR A 423 -2.71 -34.92 0.76
CA THR A 423 -2.27 -35.43 -0.55
C THR A 423 -0.84 -35.04 -0.89
N LYS A 424 -0.21 -35.86 -1.73
CA LYS A 424 1.03 -35.54 -2.42
C LYS A 424 0.71 -34.92 -3.78
N GLN A 425 1.15 -33.69 -3.99
CA GLN A 425 1.16 -33.06 -5.31
C GLN A 425 2.54 -33.26 -5.93
N ILE A 426 2.57 -33.74 -7.16
CA ILE A 426 3.79 -33.92 -7.94
C ILE A 426 3.74 -32.93 -9.10
N VAL A 427 4.81 -32.16 -9.29
CA VAL A 427 5.07 -31.39 -10.50
C VAL A 427 6.05 -32.19 -11.35
N GLU A 428 5.65 -32.54 -12.56
CA GLU A 428 6.48 -33.27 -13.51
C GLU A 428 7.08 -32.31 -14.54
N ILE A 429 8.40 -32.27 -14.63
CA ILE A 429 9.13 -31.50 -15.64
C ILE A 429 9.83 -32.48 -16.58
N ILE A 430 9.35 -32.58 -17.82
CA ILE A 430 9.89 -33.50 -18.82
C ILE A 430 11.15 -32.88 -19.44
N ILE A 431 12.22 -33.66 -19.56
CA ILE A 431 13.49 -33.24 -20.12
C ILE A 431 13.70 -33.87 -21.50
N TYR A 432 13.88 -33.02 -22.52
CA TYR A 432 14.00 -33.43 -23.93
C TYR A 432 15.42 -33.41 -24.47
N GLU A 433 16.37 -32.81 -23.74
CA GLU A 433 17.77 -32.71 -24.12
C GLU A 433 18.66 -32.61 -22.88
N LYS A 434 19.97 -32.79 -23.06
CA LYS A 434 20.92 -32.59 -21.96
C LYS A 434 20.94 -31.11 -21.60
N CYS A 435 20.74 -30.80 -20.32
CA CYS A 435 20.62 -29.42 -19.87
C CYS A 435 20.99 -29.28 -18.40
N VAL A 436 21.12 -28.04 -17.94
CA VAL A 436 21.04 -27.71 -16.52
C VAL A 436 19.66 -27.12 -16.29
N ILE A 437 18.84 -27.80 -15.49
CA ILE A 437 17.58 -27.23 -15.05
C ILE A 437 17.78 -26.52 -13.72
N VAL A 438 17.14 -25.36 -13.59
CA VAL A 438 17.05 -24.61 -12.34
C VAL A 438 15.58 -24.37 -12.06
N TRP A 439 15.19 -24.42 -10.79
CA TRP A 439 13.83 -24.11 -10.37
C TRP A 439 13.83 -23.39 -9.05
N GLU A 440 12.75 -22.66 -8.83
CA GLU A 440 12.38 -22.17 -7.52
C GLU A 440 10.92 -22.52 -7.25
N LEU A 441 10.62 -22.70 -5.97
CA LEU A 441 9.26 -22.97 -5.53
C LEU A 441 9.00 -22.51 -4.11
N ARG A 442 7.72 -22.33 -3.85
CA ARG A 442 7.16 -21.97 -2.56
C ARG A 442 5.79 -22.60 -2.40
N VAL A 443 5.37 -22.98 -1.20
CA VAL A 443 3.94 -23.20 -0.90
C VAL A 443 3.57 -22.26 0.24
N VAL A 444 2.49 -21.51 0.06
CA VAL A 444 2.11 -20.44 0.99
C VAL A 444 1.80 -21.01 2.38
N GLY A 445 2.51 -20.51 3.40
CA GLY A 445 2.29 -20.87 4.81
C GLY A 445 2.73 -22.31 5.12
N TRP A 446 3.93 -22.70 4.70
CA TRP A 446 4.46 -24.05 4.72
C TRP A 446 4.28 -24.84 6.02
N GLU A 447 3.65 -25.99 5.89
CA GLU A 447 3.60 -27.09 6.87
C GLU A 447 3.49 -28.37 6.02
N VAL A 448 4.48 -28.58 5.17
CA VAL A 448 4.47 -29.59 4.10
C VAL A 448 5.81 -30.32 4.10
N SER A 449 5.89 -31.46 3.44
CA SER A 449 7.19 -32.06 3.12
C SER A 449 7.50 -31.83 1.64
N TYR A 450 8.72 -31.43 1.34
CA TYR A 450 9.18 -31.23 -0.03
C TYR A 450 10.40 -32.11 -0.33
N GLY A 451 10.41 -32.74 -1.51
CA GLY A 451 11.56 -33.44 -2.07
C GLY A 451 11.62 -33.29 -3.59
N ALA A 452 12.77 -33.61 -4.17
CA ALA A 452 12.99 -33.57 -5.62
C ALA A 452 13.72 -34.82 -6.09
N GLU A 453 13.26 -35.38 -7.20
CA GLU A 453 13.79 -36.62 -7.77
C GLU A 453 13.94 -36.48 -9.29
N PHE A 454 14.93 -37.15 -9.87
CA PHE A 454 15.06 -37.35 -11.31
C PHE A 454 14.81 -38.81 -11.66
N VAL A 455 13.96 -39.05 -12.65
CA VAL A 455 13.61 -40.38 -13.15
C VAL A 455 14.08 -40.48 -14.61
N PRO A 456 15.14 -41.25 -14.90
CA PRO A 456 15.58 -41.51 -16.26
C PRO A 456 14.51 -42.24 -17.09
N ASN A 457 14.47 -41.98 -18.40
CA ASN A 457 13.63 -42.74 -19.33
C ASN A 457 14.26 -44.10 -19.70
N THR A 458 15.55 -44.28 -19.43
CA THR A 458 16.31 -45.50 -19.72
C THR A 458 15.71 -46.68 -18.94
N GLU A 459 15.35 -47.78 -19.64
CA GLU A 459 14.82 -48.99 -19.00
C GLU A 459 15.81 -49.53 -17.96
N GLY A 460 15.34 -49.70 -16.71
CA GLY A 460 16.19 -50.13 -15.59
C GLY A 460 17.00 -49.00 -14.92
N GLY A 461 16.84 -47.75 -15.36
CA GLY A 461 17.45 -46.58 -14.71
C GLY A 461 16.95 -46.39 -13.27
N TYR A 462 17.87 -46.07 -12.35
CA TYR A 462 17.55 -45.80 -10.96
C TYR A 462 17.09 -44.35 -10.78
N THR A 463 16.03 -44.13 -10.00
CA THR A 463 15.63 -42.78 -9.57
C THR A 463 16.75 -42.13 -8.76
N ILE A 464 17.15 -40.93 -9.18
CA ILE A 464 18.15 -40.12 -8.48
C ILE A 464 17.42 -39.18 -7.52
N ILE A 465 17.69 -39.29 -6.22
CA ILE A 465 17.17 -38.34 -5.23
C ILE A 465 18.01 -37.07 -5.31
N ILE A 466 17.46 -36.01 -5.91
CA ILE A 466 18.12 -34.70 -5.99
C ILE A 466 18.08 -34.04 -4.60
N GLN A 467 16.91 -34.07 -3.96
CA GLN A 467 16.70 -33.56 -2.62
C GLN A 467 15.81 -34.51 -1.83
N LYS A 468 16.34 -35.02 -0.73
CA LYS A 468 15.58 -35.90 0.17
C LYS A 468 14.40 -35.14 0.76
N ALA A 469 13.25 -35.81 0.80
CA ALA A 469 12.03 -35.24 1.37
C ALA A 469 12.26 -34.73 2.80
N LYS A 470 12.06 -33.42 3.02
CA LYS A 470 12.20 -32.74 4.30
C LYS A 470 10.93 -31.97 4.64
N LYS A 471 10.54 -31.99 5.91
CA LYS A 471 9.46 -31.12 6.42
C LYS A 471 9.91 -29.67 6.39
N ILE A 472 9.08 -28.80 5.85
CA ILE A 472 9.29 -27.36 5.79
C ILE A 472 8.24 -26.67 6.65
N ALA A 473 8.71 -25.89 7.62
CA ALA A 473 7.91 -25.14 8.57
C ALA A 473 7.58 -23.72 8.04
N PRO A 474 6.64 -22.99 8.68
CA PRO A 474 6.24 -21.67 8.18
C PRO A 474 7.34 -20.61 8.25
N ASN A 475 8.30 -20.79 9.17
CA ASN A 475 9.40 -19.87 9.41
C ASN A 475 10.70 -20.29 8.71
N ASP A 476 10.69 -21.42 7.99
CA ASP A 476 11.84 -21.82 7.17
C ASP A 476 11.98 -20.88 5.96
N GLU A 477 13.02 -21.09 5.17
CA GLU A 477 13.31 -20.32 3.96
C GLU A 477 12.04 -20.16 3.10
N PRO A 478 11.64 -18.93 2.74
CA PRO A 478 10.33 -18.69 2.17
C PRO A 478 10.20 -19.17 0.71
N VAL A 479 11.32 -19.30 0.01
CA VAL A 479 11.43 -19.79 -1.38
C VAL A 479 12.59 -20.77 -1.42
N LEU A 480 12.37 -21.98 -1.93
CA LEU A 480 13.44 -22.97 -2.12
C LEU A 480 13.91 -22.94 -3.57
N HIS A 481 15.23 -22.96 -3.73
CA HIS A 481 15.90 -23.04 -5.02
C HIS A 481 16.51 -24.43 -5.21
N GLY A 482 16.51 -24.92 -6.45
CA GLY A 482 17.14 -26.17 -6.82
C GLY A 482 17.73 -26.11 -8.21
N SER A 483 18.77 -26.90 -8.44
CA SER A 483 19.39 -27.08 -9.74
C SER A 483 19.80 -28.54 -9.92
N PHE A 484 19.72 -29.02 -11.16
CA PHE A 484 20.16 -30.36 -11.51
C PHE A 484 20.72 -30.40 -12.93
N THR A 485 21.89 -31.01 -13.08
CA THR A 485 22.49 -31.26 -14.39
C THR A 485 21.97 -32.59 -14.94
N VAL A 486 21.28 -32.52 -16.07
CA VAL A 486 20.65 -33.67 -16.71
C VAL A 486 21.56 -34.17 -17.84
N SER A 487 22.11 -35.37 -17.67
CA SER A 487 23.03 -36.01 -18.64
C SER A 487 22.33 -37.00 -19.58
N GLU A 488 21.09 -37.40 -19.28
CA GLU A 488 20.26 -38.32 -20.06
C GLU A 488 18.77 -37.90 -20.03
N LEU A 489 17.96 -38.39 -20.97
CA LEU A 489 16.54 -38.03 -21.03
C LEU A 489 15.75 -38.62 -19.86
N GLY A 490 14.79 -37.88 -19.35
CA GLY A 490 14.02 -38.27 -18.17
C GLY A 490 13.01 -37.22 -17.77
N LYS A 491 12.61 -37.27 -16.50
CA LYS A 491 11.75 -36.26 -15.89
C LYS A 491 12.19 -35.92 -14.47
N ILE A 492 12.00 -34.67 -14.09
CA ILE A 492 12.17 -34.20 -12.72
C ILE A 492 10.81 -34.16 -12.04
N LEU A 493 10.76 -34.68 -10.82
CA LEU A 493 9.59 -34.72 -9.97
C LEU A 493 9.82 -33.82 -8.77
N LEU A 494 9.06 -32.72 -8.67
CA LEU A 494 8.99 -31.91 -7.47
C LEU A 494 7.80 -32.39 -6.65
N ILE A 495 8.08 -32.99 -5.49
CA ILE A 495 7.09 -33.72 -4.69
C ILE A 495 6.77 -32.91 -3.44
N VAL A 496 5.52 -32.47 -3.32
CA VAL A 496 5.00 -31.71 -2.18
C VAL A 496 3.93 -32.53 -1.47
N ASP A 497 4.24 -33.00 -0.26
CA ASP A 497 3.31 -33.72 0.60
C ASP A 497 2.65 -32.76 1.60
N ASN A 498 1.33 -32.61 1.52
CA ASN A 498 0.55 -31.80 2.45
C ASN A 498 -0.17 -32.69 3.47
N PRO A 499 0.40 -32.89 4.68
CA PRO A 499 -0.24 -33.67 5.74
C PRO A 499 -1.38 -32.92 6.44
N THR A 500 -1.60 -31.64 6.14
CA THR A 500 -2.57 -30.80 6.86
C THR A 500 -4.00 -30.99 6.33
N SER A 501 -4.97 -30.58 7.15
CA SER A 501 -6.39 -30.55 6.77
C SER A 501 -6.77 -29.37 5.87
N LYS A 502 -5.85 -28.43 5.61
CA LYS A 502 -6.09 -27.22 4.82
C LYS A 502 -5.45 -27.35 3.44
N LYS A 503 -6.13 -26.84 2.41
CA LYS A 503 -5.51 -26.69 1.09
C LYS A 503 -4.36 -25.68 1.19
N LYS A 504 -3.29 -25.92 0.44
CA LYS A 504 -2.13 -25.02 0.34
C LYS A 504 -1.95 -24.58 -1.12
N LYS A 505 -1.29 -23.46 -1.36
CA LYS A 505 -1.04 -22.90 -2.70
C LYS A 505 0.45 -23.04 -3.01
N LEU A 506 0.80 -23.90 -3.97
CA LEU A 506 2.15 -24.08 -4.50
C LEU A 506 2.38 -23.07 -5.64
N LEU A 507 3.52 -22.43 -5.61
CA LEU A 507 4.06 -21.53 -6.61
C LEU A 507 5.38 -22.14 -7.07
N TYR A 508 5.60 -22.26 -8.37
CA TYR A 508 6.88 -22.73 -8.88
C TYR A 508 7.17 -22.17 -10.27
N ARG A 509 8.44 -22.06 -10.61
CA ARG A 509 8.93 -21.79 -11.96
C ARG A 509 10.27 -22.46 -12.17
N PHE A 510 10.62 -22.71 -13.42
CA PHE A 510 11.87 -23.35 -13.78
C PHE A 510 12.40 -22.79 -15.11
N LYS A 511 13.71 -22.86 -15.30
CA LYS A 511 14.40 -22.56 -16.54
C LYS A 511 15.24 -23.76 -16.94
N VAL A 512 15.30 -24.00 -18.25
CA VAL A 512 16.19 -24.99 -18.85
C VAL A 512 17.36 -24.22 -19.47
N LYS A 513 18.57 -24.45 -18.95
CA LYS A 513 19.80 -23.87 -19.47
C LYS A 513 20.52 -24.90 -20.34
N PRO A 514 21.06 -24.50 -21.50
CA PRO A 514 21.91 -25.39 -22.26
C PRO A 514 23.16 -25.75 -21.45
N LEU A 515 23.63 -26.99 -21.58
CA LEU A 515 24.99 -27.32 -21.17
C LEU A 515 25.93 -26.57 -22.11
N CYS A 516 26.66 -25.58 -21.59
CA CYS A 516 27.77 -25.01 -22.32
C CYS A 516 28.89 -26.05 -22.37
N ASP A 517 29.33 -26.42 -23.56
CA ASP A 517 30.46 -27.31 -23.79
C ASP A 517 31.80 -26.70 -23.34
#